data_AF-A0ABD3BPW7-F1
#
_entry.id   AF-A0ABD3BPW7-F1
#
_cell.length_a   1.000
_cell.length_b   1.000
_cell.length_c   1.000
_cell.angle_alpha   90.00
_cell.angle_beta   90.00
_cell.angle_gamma   90.00
#
_symmetry.space_group_name_H-M   'P 1'
#
loop_
_entity.id
_entity.type
_entity.pdbx_description
1 polymer ?
#
loop_
_entity_poly.entity_id
_entity_poly.type
_entity_poly.pdbx_seq_one_letter_code
_entity_poly.pdbx_strand_id
1 'polypeptide(L)'
;MASIGGGTKGGTGSHAELISTPFNTMSGEKSPSRKRRHHQLTESVTKSANEFKTRFEAYNRLQSAAVAFGENLPIPEIIAIGGQSDGKSSLLEALLGFRFNVREVEMGTRRPLILQMVHDSTALEPRCRFQGIYND
;
A
#
# COMPACT_ATOMS: atom_id res chain seq x y z
N MET A 1 -54.15 -32.65 -10.57
CA MET A 1 -54.98 -33.62 -9.84
C MET A 1 -54.21 -34.92 -9.72
N ALA A 2 -53.73 -35.24 -8.52
CA ALA A 2 -53.62 -36.59 -7.95
C ALA A 2 -52.88 -36.45 -6.62
N SER A 3 -53.63 -36.71 -5.56
CA SER A 3 -53.21 -36.81 -4.16
C SER A 3 -52.88 -38.28 -3.84
N ILE A 4 -52.65 -38.56 -2.55
CA ILE A 4 -52.35 -39.81 -1.83
C ILE A 4 -50.83 -39.96 -1.58
N GLY A 5 -50.30 -40.01 -0.36
CA GLY A 5 -50.89 -40.13 0.97
C GLY A 5 -50.05 -41.09 1.84
N GLY A 6 -49.91 -40.80 3.14
CA GLY A 6 -49.53 -41.78 4.17
C GLY A 6 -48.14 -41.56 4.81
N GLY A 7 -48.13 -41.10 6.07
CA GLY A 7 -46.91 -40.90 6.85
C GLY A 7 -46.60 -41.99 7.88
N THR A 8 -45.47 -41.88 8.58
CA THR A 8 -45.34 -42.04 10.05
C THR A 8 -43.89 -41.80 10.55
N LYS A 9 -43.80 -40.91 11.54
CA LYS A 9 -42.86 -40.69 12.67
C LYS A 9 -41.43 -41.28 12.69
N GLY A 10 -40.48 -40.41 13.03
CA GLY A 10 -39.37 -40.73 13.96
C GLY A 10 -38.08 -39.94 13.71
N GLY A 11 -37.49 -39.36 14.76
CA GLY A 11 -36.04 -39.12 14.81
C GLY A 11 -35.58 -37.66 14.82
N THR A 12 -35.22 -37.20 16.02
CA THR A 12 -34.46 -36.01 16.38
C THR A 12 -33.10 -35.88 15.66
N GLY A 13 -32.68 -34.67 15.29
CA GLY A 13 -31.30 -34.44 14.86
C GLY A 13 -31.03 -33.12 14.12
N SER A 14 -31.29 -31.97 14.75
CA SER A 14 -30.65 -30.70 14.37
C SER A 14 -29.30 -30.62 15.09
N HIS A 15 -28.19 -30.41 14.39
CA HIS A 15 -27.06 -29.68 14.97
C HIS A 15 -26.17 -29.13 13.86
N ALA A 16 -26.21 -27.80 13.71
CA ALA A 16 -25.17 -27.01 13.09
C ALA A 16 -23.88 -27.18 13.90
N GLU A 17 -22.80 -27.52 13.21
CA GLU A 17 -21.49 -27.76 13.79
C GLU A 17 -20.78 -26.41 14.06
N LEU A 18 -21.16 -25.77 15.16
CA LEU A 18 -20.36 -24.72 15.81
C LEU A 18 -19.26 -25.41 16.61
N ILE A 19 -18.05 -25.47 16.06
CA ILE A 19 -16.88 -26.00 16.77
C ILE A 19 -16.46 -25.00 17.83
N SER A 20 -16.91 -25.22 19.06
CA SER A 20 -16.39 -24.61 20.28
C SER A 20 -15.01 -25.18 20.61
N THR A 21 -14.03 -24.31 20.82
CA THR A 21 -12.69 -24.62 21.31
C THR A 21 -12.72 -25.24 22.71
N PRO A 22 -12.01 -26.35 22.97
CA PRO A 22 -11.76 -26.79 24.33
C PRO A 22 -10.51 -26.09 24.89
N PHE A 23 -10.73 -25.29 25.93
CA PHE A 23 -9.71 -24.85 26.87
C PHE A 23 -9.31 -26.04 27.74
N ASN A 24 -8.05 -26.46 27.72
CA ASN A 24 -7.51 -27.39 28.72
C ASN A 24 -6.17 -26.85 29.23
N THR A 25 -6.15 -26.48 30.51
CA THR A 25 -4.95 -26.11 31.27
C THR A 25 -4.41 -27.36 31.96
N MET A 26 -3.17 -27.75 31.66
CA MET A 26 -2.34 -28.55 32.58
C MET A 26 -0.91 -27.98 32.61
N SER A 27 -0.36 -28.02 33.80
CA SER A 27 0.76 -27.26 34.37
C SER A 27 2.16 -27.82 34.08
N GLY A 28 3.15 -26.91 34.01
CA GLY A 28 4.61 -27.15 34.00
C GLY A 28 5.16 -27.29 32.57
N GLU A 29 6.09 -26.49 32.05
CA GLU A 29 7.29 -25.86 32.61
C GLU A 29 7.49 -24.44 32.02
N LYS A 30 8.03 -23.50 32.81
CA LYS A 30 8.37 -22.15 32.32
C LYS A 30 9.66 -22.21 31.50
N SER A 31 9.57 -22.29 30.18
CA SER A 31 10.70 -21.96 29.28
C SER A 31 10.71 -20.44 28.96
N PRO A 32 11.75 -19.67 29.34
CA PRO A 32 11.77 -18.23 29.12
C PRO A 32 12.44 -17.89 27.77
N SER A 33 11.86 -18.28 26.63
CA SER A 33 12.51 -18.00 25.32
C SER A 33 11.63 -17.54 24.16
N ARG A 34 10.29 -17.50 24.30
CA ARG A 34 9.41 -17.07 23.19
C ARG A 34 9.05 -15.57 23.18
N LYS A 35 9.16 -14.85 24.31
CA LYS A 35 8.85 -13.40 24.40
C LYS A 35 9.98 -12.49 23.88
N ARG A 36 11.24 -12.94 23.93
CA ARG A 36 12.41 -12.12 23.51
C ARG A 36 12.51 -11.92 22.00
N ARG A 37 12.07 -12.89 21.19
CA ARG A 37 12.17 -12.79 19.72
C ARG A 37 11.17 -11.79 19.11
N HIS A 38 9.97 -11.65 19.67
CA HIS A 38 8.97 -10.72 19.14
C HIS A 38 9.33 -9.25 19.44
N HIS A 39 9.90 -8.97 20.63
CA HIS A 39 10.37 -7.62 20.99
C HIS A 39 11.58 -7.18 20.15
N GLN A 40 12.45 -8.14 19.79
CA GLN A 40 13.66 -7.86 19.03
C GLN A 40 13.39 -7.56 17.54
N LEU A 41 12.35 -8.16 16.94
CA LEU A 41 11.92 -7.87 15.56
C LEU A 41 11.21 -6.52 15.46
N THR A 42 10.43 -6.15 16.48
CA THR A 42 9.75 -4.84 16.53
C THR A 42 10.73 -3.69 16.79
N GLU A 43 11.80 -3.92 17.58
CA GLU A 43 12.87 -2.93 17.81
C GLU A 43 13.72 -2.68 16.56
N SER A 44 14.02 -3.71 15.76
CA SER A 44 14.83 -3.54 14.54
C SER A 44 14.08 -2.76 13.45
N VAL A 45 12.78 -3.03 13.27
CA VAL A 45 11.92 -2.31 12.32
C VAL A 45 11.75 -0.84 12.72
N THR A 46 11.50 -0.57 13.99
CA THR A 46 11.34 0.81 14.49
C THR A 46 12.64 1.61 14.43
N LYS A 47 13.80 0.98 14.69
CA LYS A 47 15.11 1.61 14.52
C LYS A 47 15.36 2.02 13.07
N SER A 48 15.05 1.13 12.12
CA SER A 48 15.18 1.41 10.67
C SER A 48 14.27 2.56 10.22
N ALA A 49 13.02 2.57 10.67
CA ALA A 49 12.08 3.65 10.36
C ALA A 49 12.55 5.00 10.91
N ASN A 50 13.09 5.04 12.14
CA ASN A 50 13.65 6.25 12.72
C ASN A 50 14.87 6.76 11.96
N GLU A 51 15.77 5.86 11.54
CA GLU A 51 16.93 6.23 10.74
C GLU A 51 16.54 6.79 9.36
N PHE A 52 15.52 6.19 8.73
CA PHE A 52 14.95 6.70 7.49
C PHE A 52 14.35 8.10 7.68
N LYS A 53 13.57 8.30 8.75
CA LYS A 53 13.01 9.60 9.11
C LYS A 53 14.10 10.66 9.28
N THR A 54 15.16 10.36 10.01
CA THR A 54 16.28 11.29 10.23
C THR A 54 16.96 11.66 8.92
N ARG A 55 17.23 10.68 8.04
CA ARG A 55 17.84 10.95 6.72
C ARG A 55 16.94 11.80 5.84
N PHE A 56 15.64 11.50 5.83
CA PHE A 56 14.65 12.28 5.10
C PHE A 56 14.59 13.74 5.57
N GLU A 57 14.53 13.97 6.89
CA GLU A 57 14.54 15.33 7.45
C GLU A 57 15.82 16.09 7.09
N ALA A 58 16.98 15.44 7.18
CA ALA A 58 18.25 16.05 6.80
C ALA A 58 18.30 16.43 5.31
N TYR A 59 17.84 15.53 4.43
CA TYR A 59 17.78 15.79 2.98
C TYR A 59 16.85 16.98 2.67
N ASN A 60 15.65 17.03 3.25
CA ASN A 60 14.71 18.12 3.00
C ASN A 60 15.24 19.49 3.45
N ARG A 61 15.95 19.52 4.60
CA ARG A 61 16.61 20.74 5.09
C ARG A 61 17.70 21.20 4.13
N LEU A 62 18.54 20.28 3.67
CA LEU A 62 19.60 20.57 2.70
C LEU A 62 19.02 21.05 1.37
N GLN A 63 17.96 20.41 0.87
CA GLN A 63 17.25 20.80 -0.34
C GLN A 63 16.70 22.23 -0.24
N SER A 64 16.04 22.54 0.88
CA SER A 64 15.51 23.89 1.13
C SER A 64 16.61 24.95 1.16
N ALA A 65 17.75 24.65 1.79
CA ALA A 65 18.89 25.54 1.83
C ALA A 65 19.49 25.78 0.43
N ALA A 66 19.71 24.73 -0.35
CA ALA A 66 20.27 24.87 -1.69
C ALA A 66 19.39 25.74 -2.59
N VAL A 67 18.06 25.53 -2.57
CA VAL A 67 17.10 26.36 -3.31
C VAL A 67 17.21 27.83 -2.88
N ALA A 68 17.36 28.12 -1.58
CA ALA A 68 17.51 29.48 -1.08
C ALA A 68 18.83 30.16 -1.53
N PHE A 69 19.88 29.39 -1.78
CA PHE A 69 21.17 29.88 -2.30
C PHE A 69 21.27 29.83 -3.83
N GLY A 70 20.23 29.38 -4.53
CA GLY A 70 20.26 29.21 -5.99
C GLY A 70 21.11 28.03 -6.47
N GLU A 71 21.44 27.11 -5.57
CA GLU A 71 22.19 25.89 -5.86
C GLU A 71 21.26 24.78 -6.36
N ASN A 72 21.70 24.05 -7.39
CA ASN A 72 20.95 22.94 -7.95
C ASN A 72 21.34 21.63 -7.28
N LEU A 73 20.49 21.15 -6.35
CA LEU A 73 20.59 19.78 -5.86
C LEU A 73 19.85 18.84 -6.82
N PRO A 74 20.50 17.77 -7.32
CA PRO A 74 19.85 16.82 -8.20
C PRO A 74 18.71 16.10 -7.44
N ILE A 75 17.52 16.11 -8.04
CA ILE A 75 16.37 15.37 -7.56
C ILE A 75 16.47 13.94 -8.11
N PRO A 76 16.17 12.89 -7.31
CA PRO A 76 16.14 11.53 -7.81
C PRO A 76 15.13 11.37 -8.95
N GLU A 77 15.61 10.88 -10.09
CA GLU A 77 14.76 10.47 -11.21
C GLU A 77 14.43 8.98 -11.10
N ILE A 78 13.16 8.62 -11.26
CA ILE A 78 12.68 7.25 -11.17
C ILE A 78 12.06 6.86 -12.50
N ILE A 79 12.50 5.73 -13.05
CA ILE A 79 11.97 5.16 -14.29
C ILE A 79 11.25 3.85 -13.95
N ALA A 80 9.96 3.77 -14.28
CA ALA A 80 9.17 2.56 -14.12
C ALA A 80 9.26 1.70 -15.40
N ILE A 81 9.87 0.53 -15.30
CA ILE A 81 10.06 -0.44 -16.40
C ILE A 81 9.49 -1.79 -15.98
N GLY A 82 8.86 -2.51 -16.92
CA GLY A 82 8.25 -3.81 -16.65
C GLY A 82 7.28 -4.23 -17.76
N GLY A 83 6.91 -5.51 -17.77
CA GLY A 83 6.00 -6.12 -18.73
C GLY A 83 4.59 -5.53 -18.71
N GLN A 84 3.79 -5.85 -19.72
CA GLN A 84 2.38 -5.44 -19.74
C GLN A 84 1.67 -5.95 -18.47
N SER A 85 0.85 -5.10 -17.86
CA SER A 85 0.08 -5.43 -16.64
C SER A 85 0.88 -5.62 -15.34
N ASP A 86 2.19 -5.36 -15.30
CA ASP A 86 3.00 -5.34 -14.06
C ASP A 86 2.66 -4.19 -13.08
N GLY A 87 1.53 -3.51 -13.27
CA GLY A 87 1.06 -2.49 -12.33
C GLY A 87 1.84 -1.16 -12.35
N LYS A 88 2.73 -0.92 -13.32
CA LYS A 88 3.51 0.34 -13.45
C LYS A 88 2.64 1.60 -13.32
N SER A 89 1.56 1.68 -14.09
CA SER A 89 0.64 2.82 -14.04
C SER A 89 -0.08 2.87 -12.69
N SER A 90 -0.52 1.73 -12.17
CA SER A 90 -1.19 1.64 -10.86
C SER A 90 -0.28 2.11 -9.71
N LEU A 91 1.01 1.78 -9.74
CA LEU A 91 1.99 2.23 -8.76
C LEU A 91 2.15 3.76 -8.81
N LEU A 92 2.30 4.32 -10.02
CA LEU A 92 2.41 5.75 -10.21
C LEU A 92 1.12 6.48 -9.76
N GLU A 93 -0.06 5.93 -10.06
CA GLU A 93 -1.34 6.50 -9.62
C GLU A 93 -1.52 6.43 -8.10
N ALA A 94 -1.09 5.34 -7.47
CA ALA A 94 -1.09 5.22 -6.01
C ALA A 94 -0.13 6.23 -5.36
N LEU A 95 1.04 6.46 -5.96
CA LEU A 95 2.00 7.46 -5.51
C LEU A 95 1.45 8.89 -5.65
N LEU A 96 0.80 9.18 -6.77
CA LEU A 96 0.29 10.51 -7.10
C LEU A 96 -1.05 10.84 -6.42
N GLY A 97 -1.82 9.82 -6.02
CA GLY A 97 -3.16 9.99 -5.44
C GLY A 97 -4.24 10.34 -6.46
N PHE A 98 -3.96 10.29 -7.76
CA PHE A 98 -4.95 10.50 -8.83
C PHE A 98 -4.69 9.59 -10.04
N ARG A 99 -5.73 9.38 -10.85
CA ARG A 99 -5.65 8.62 -12.09
C ARG A 99 -5.18 9.54 -13.23
N PHE A 100 -4.09 9.19 -13.90
CA PHE A 100 -3.64 9.90 -15.10
C PHE A 100 -3.94 9.12 -16.39
N ASN A 101 -4.17 7.80 -16.28
CA ASN A 101 -4.56 7.00 -17.43
C ASN A 101 -6.10 6.94 -17.49
N VAL A 102 -6.71 7.86 -18.23
CA VAL A 102 -8.14 7.81 -18.51
C VAL A 102 -8.36 6.69 -19.52
N ARG A 103 -8.72 5.48 -19.09
CA ARG A 103 -9.05 4.41 -20.04
C ARG A 103 -10.29 3.61 -19.69
N GLU A 104 -11.14 3.54 -20.71
CA GLU A 104 -12.23 2.58 -20.89
C GLU A 104 -11.77 1.23 -21.47
N VAL A 105 -10.48 1.01 -21.80
CA VAL A 105 -10.01 -0.28 -22.37
C VAL A 105 -8.56 -0.60 -21.95
N GLU A 106 -8.24 -1.90 -21.96
CA GLU A 106 -7.00 -2.63 -21.63
C GLU A 106 -5.71 -2.20 -22.35
N MET A 107 -5.51 -0.90 -22.54
CA MET A 107 -4.39 -0.38 -23.29
C MET A 107 -3.33 0.08 -22.28
N GLY A 108 -2.08 -0.36 -22.47
CA GLY A 108 -0.93 0.12 -21.71
C GLY A 108 -0.39 1.48 -22.19
N THR A 109 0.51 2.10 -21.43
CA THR A 109 1.16 3.36 -21.79
C THR A 109 1.93 3.21 -23.12
N ARG A 110 1.44 3.81 -24.22
CA ARG A 110 2.03 3.69 -25.57
C ARG A 110 3.07 4.77 -25.90
N ARG A 111 3.06 5.88 -25.14
CA ARG A 111 4.02 6.97 -25.25
C ARG A 111 4.73 7.13 -23.90
N PRO A 112 6.05 7.30 -23.87
CA PRO A 112 6.74 7.65 -22.63
C PRO A 112 6.08 8.87 -21.99
N LEU A 113 5.88 8.81 -20.67
CA LEU A 113 5.35 9.92 -19.88
C LEU A 113 6.46 10.39 -18.94
N ILE A 114 6.69 11.70 -18.92
CA ILE A 114 7.52 12.35 -17.91
C ILE A 114 6.56 12.94 -16.89
N LEU A 115 6.69 12.50 -15.64
CA LEU A 115 5.88 12.99 -14.53
C LEU A 115 6.76 13.87 -13.66
N GLN A 116 6.49 15.18 -13.68
CA GLN A 116 7.16 16.14 -12.83
C GLN A 116 6.27 16.48 -11.63
N MET A 117 6.73 16.13 -10.44
CA MET A 117 6.07 16.50 -9.18
C MET A 117 6.64 17.81 -8.70
N VAL A 118 5.78 18.83 -8.57
CA VAL A 118 6.15 20.14 -8.05
C VAL A 118 5.33 20.40 -6.80
N HIS A 119 6.01 20.70 -5.69
CA HIS A 119 5.33 21.11 -4.47
C HIS A 119 4.96 22.60 -4.58
N ASP A 120 3.67 22.89 -4.51
CA ASP A 120 3.11 24.23 -4.40
C ASP A 120 2.42 24.35 -3.04
N SER A 121 2.99 25.15 -2.15
CA SER A 121 2.46 25.37 -0.80
C SER A 121 1.15 26.17 -0.78
N THR A 122 0.79 26.81 -1.90
CA THR A 122 -0.45 27.59 -2.04
C THR A 122 -1.60 26.78 -2.62
N ALA A 123 -1.34 25.57 -3.14
CA ALA A 123 -2.35 24.70 -3.71
C ALA A 123 -3.19 24.03 -2.62
N LEU A 124 -4.50 24.27 -2.63
CA LEU A 124 -5.46 23.62 -1.72
C LEU A 124 -5.78 22.18 -2.11
N GLU A 125 -5.64 21.84 -3.39
CA GLU A 125 -5.94 20.53 -3.96
C GLU A 125 -4.85 20.13 -4.96
N PRO A 126 -4.58 18.83 -5.14
CA PRO A 126 -3.64 18.35 -6.15
C PRO A 126 -4.15 18.69 -7.56
N ARG A 127 -3.27 19.25 -8.39
CA ARG A 127 -3.59 19.65 -9.77
C ARG A 127 -2.63 18.95 -10.72
N CYS A 128 -3.19 18.30 -11.74
CA CYS A 128 -2.42 17.73 -12.84
C CYS A 128 -2.72 18.52 -14.12
N ARG A 129 -1.69 18.80 -14.91
CA ARG A 129 -1.81 19.50 -16.20
C ARG A 129 -0.83 18.85 -17.17
N PHE A 130 -1.25 18.65 -18.41
CA PHE A 130 -0.29 18.38 -19.47
C PHE A 130 0.47 19.68 -19.76
N GLN A 131 1.79 19.64 -19.67
CA GLN A 131 2.61 20.74 -20.12
C GLN A 131 2.42 20.83 -21.64
N GLY A 132 1.72 21.87 -22.08
CA GLY A 132 1.57 22.14 -23.50
C GLY A 132 2.95 22.31 -24.13
N ILE A 133 3.12 21.85 -25.36
CA ILE A 133 4.28 22.17 -26.17
C ILE A 133 4.06 23.61 -26.65
N TYR A 134 4.35 24.60 -25.82
CA TYR A 134 4.50 25.97 -26.28
C TYR A 134 6.00 26.23 -26.38
N ASN A 135 6.52 26.09 -27.60
CA ASN A 135 7.73 26.79 -28.03
C ASN A 135 7.24 28.07 -28.70
N ASP A 136 7.62 29.22 -28.10
CA ASP A 136 7.45 30.62 -28.53
C ASP A 136 6.03 31.13 -28.87
#